data_AF-A0A2K3NSM1-F1
#
_entry.id   AF-A0A2K3NSM1-F1
#
_cell.length_a   1.000
_cell.length_b   1.000
_cell.length_c   1.000
_cell.angle_alpha   90.00
_cell.angle_beta   90.00
_cell.angle_gamma   90.00
#
_symmetry.space_group_name_H-M   'P 1'
#
loop_
_entity.id
_entity.type
_entity.pdbx_description
1 polymer ?
#
loop_
_entity_poly.entity_id
_entity_poly.type
_entity_poly.pdbx_seq_one_letter_code
_entity_poly.pdbx_strand_id
1 'polypeptide(L)'
;MDDELLELQRQFEFAQQAKSSIRLSDRNVVELVQKLQQLQIIDFELLHTASGKEYITLDQLRNEMIAEVKKLGRISVIDLADVTGVDLYYVEKLAQNIVTDHGELMLTQGEIITESYWDSIAEEINERLQECSQIALTELAAQLNVGLDLIASVFEPRLGTIVKGRLEGGQLYTPAYVARVSAMVRGAARGITVPTNLTVLWSSLQNLLQEMDGASGVAVDGSFFQSLFNGLVKGGEILGSVRAGVHWTPAVFAVAQKESVDSFFSQNSFISYDVLQKLGIPQPIQFLQSRYPEGKPLVTTFVHPSMIEMLDAAIEDALERGSWSDSLSLLPSSFTPQDASKMLFLCQSVQLALKSNKAHIFGDIYVLSSSFMK
;
A
#
# COMPACT_ATOMS: atom_id res chain seq x y z
N MET A 1 67.96 38.13 -20.06
CA MET A 1 67.43 37.80 -18.72
C MET A 1 67.53 39.09 -17.96
N ASP A 2 66.40 39.76 -17.81
CA ASP A 2 66.29 41.22 -17.80
C ASP A 2 66.95 41.87 -16.59
N ASP A 3 67.90 42.77 -16.84
CA ASP A 3 68.58 43.56 -15.80
C ASP A 3 67.58 44.37 -14.96
N GLU A 4 66.42 44.74 -15.52
CA GLU A 4 65.31 45.34 -14.78
C GLU A 4 64.73 44.42 -13.70
N LEU A 5 64.68 43.11 -13.94
CA LEU A 5 64.14 42.12 -13.02
C LEU A 5 65.11 41.89 -11.85
N LEU A 6 66.42 41.96 -12.12
CA LEU A 6 67.47 41.95 -11.10
C LEU A 6 67.47 43.23 -10.25
N GLU A 7 67.28 44.39 -10.86
CA GLU A 7 67.17 45.66 -10.14
C GLU A 7 65.91 45.69 -9.27
N LEU A 8 64.77 45.19 -9.77
CA LEU A 8 63.53 45.02 -9.00
C LEU A 8 63.69 44.04 -7.83
N GLN A 9 64.37 42.91 -8.03
CA GLN A 9 64.68 41.98 -6.95
C GLN A 9 65.56 42.63 -5.87
N ARG A 10 66.57 43.41 -6.26
CA ARG A 10 67.44 44.12 -5.32
C ARG A 10 66.67 45.21 -4.55
N GLN A 11 65.79 45.94 -5.23
CA GLN A 11 64.92 46.93 -4.58
C GLN A 11 63.93 46.27 -3.62
N PHE A 12 63.41 45.10 -3.96
CA PHE A 12 62.53 44.31 -3.11
C PHE A 12 63.25 43.77 -1.86
N GLU A 13 64.47 43.22 -2.02
CA GLU A 13 65.31 42.81 -0.89
C GLU A 13 65.66 44.00 0.02
N PHE A 14 65.97 45.16 -0.55
CA PHE A 14 66.25 46.37 0.23
C PHE A 14 65.02 46.86 1.01
N ALA A 15 63.83 46.82 0.39
CA ALA A 15 62.57 47.16 1.04
C ALA A 15 62.18 46.16 2.15
N GLN A 16 62.48 44.87 1.98
CA GLN A 16 62.25 43.85 3.03
C GLN A 16 63.27 43.94 4.17
N GLN A 17 64.51 44.34 3.89
CA GLN A 17 65.55 44.55 4.91
C GLN A 17 65.39 45.86 5.67
N ALA A 18 64.63 46.82 5.14
CA ALA A 18 64.19 48.02 5.85
C ALA A 18 63.21 47.62 6.96
N LYS A 19 63.74 47.21 8.12
CA LYS A 19 62.96 46.97 9.33
C LYS A 19 62.25 48.28 9.70
N SER A 20 60.92 48.27 9.60
CA SER A 20 60.09 49.36 10.09
C SER A 20 60.42 49.63 11.56
N SER A 21 60.81 50.86 11.89
CA SER A 21 61.15 51.28 13.25
C SER A 21 59.92 51.33 14.18
N ILE A 22 58.72 51.21 13.61
CA ILE A 22 57.44 51.23 14.31
C ILE A 22 56.78 49.87 14.11
N ARG A 23 56.95 48.99 15.10
CA ARG A 23 56.09 47.81 15.23
C ARG A 23 54.80 48.27 15.90
N LEU A 24 53.69 48.20 15.16
CA LEU A 24 52.38 48.35 15.76
C LEU A 24 52.19 47.19 16.73
N SER A 25 51.84 47.50 17.98
CA SER A 25 51.37 46.48 18.92
C SER A 25 49.99 46.01 18.46
N ASP A 26 49.61 44.78 18.82
CA ASP A 26 48.29 44.22 18.48
C ASP A 26 47.14 45.15 18.91
N ARG A 27 47.31 45.82 20.05
CA ARG A 27 46.37 46.85 20.54
C ARG A 27 46.27 48.05 19.60
N ASN A 28 47.39 48.55 19.09
CA ASN A 28 47.39 49.68 18.15
C ASN A 28 46.75 49.28 16.82
N VAL A 29 46.91 48.03 16.38
CA VAL A 29 46.26 47.49 15.17
C VAL A 29 44.74 47.45 15.37
N VAL A 30 44.25 46.95 16.50
CA VAL A 30 42.82 46.94 16.84
C VAL A 30 42.24 48.36 16.88
N GLU A 31 42.91 49.30 17.54
CA GLU A 31 42.46 50.71 17.61
C GLU A 31 42.45 51.38 16.23
N LEU A 32 43.42 51.07 15.36
CA LEU A 32 43.45 51.53 13.97
C LEU A 32 42.29 50.99 13.15
N VAL A 33 42.00 49.68 13.24
CA VAL A 33 40.87 49.06 12.52
C VAL A 33 39.54 49.67 12.97
N GLN A 34 39.34 49.87 14.27
CA GLN A 34 38.16 50.56 14.81
C GLN A 34 38.06 52.01 14.30
N LYS A 35 39.18 52.73 14.21
CA LYS A 35 39.21 54.08 13.63
C LYS A 35 38.87 54.09 12.14
N LEU A 36 39.34 53.11 11.38
CA LEU A 36 39.02 52.97 9.96
C LEU A 36 37.53 52.68 9.72
N GLN A 37 36.90 51.86 10.58
CA GLN A 37 35.44 51.66 10.56
C GLN A 37 34.68 52.94 10.95
N GLN A 38 35.11 53.67 12.00
CA GLN A 38 34.48 54.95 12.39
C GLN A 38 34.52 55.99 11.28
N LEU A 39 35.58 56.01 10.48
CA LEU A 39 35.75 56.93 9.36
C LEU A 39 35.05 56.44 8.07
N GLN A 40 34.34 55.31 8.12
CA GLN A 40 33.70 54.65 6.96
C GLN A 40 34.68 54.36 5.80
N ILE A 41 35.95 54.17 6.10
CA ILE A 41 36.95 53.72 5.12
C ILE A 41 36.82 52.21 4.90
N ILE A 42 36.48 51.48 5.97
CA ILE A 42 35.98 50.11 5.91
C ILE A 42 34.46 50.21 6.07
N ASP A 43 33.74 50.06 4.96
CA ASP A 43 32.28 50.20 4.87
C ASP A 43 31.54 48.86 5.00
N PHE A 44 32.27 47.74 5.10
CA PHE A 44 31.74 46.40 5.25
C PHE A 44 31.88 45.86 6.68
N GLU A 45 31.03 44.88 7.01
CA GLU A 45 31.01 44.23 8.33
C GLU A 45 32.25 43.35 8.53
N LEU A 46 32.95 43.56 9.64
CA LEU A 46 34.17 42.85 10.01
C LEU A 46 33.90 42.07 11.29
N LEU A 47 34.01 40.74 11.21
CA LEU A 47 33.83 39.85 12.34
C LEU A 47 35.18 39.57 13.01
N HIS A 48 35.12 39.16 14.27
CA HIS A 48 36.29 38.69 15.00
C HIS A 48 36.16 37.21 15.27
N THR A 49 37.27 36.49 15.26
CA THR A 49 37.28 35.10 15.75
C THR A 49 37.02 35.06 17.25
N ALA A 50 36.54 33.93 17.78
CA ALA A 50 36.27 33.71 19.20
C ALA A 50 37.50 33.92 20.09
N SER A 51 38.71 33.83 19.51
CA SER A 51 39.99 34.14 20.17
C SER A 51 40.29 35.64 20.27
N GLY A 52 39.57 36.48 19.51
CA GLY A 52 39.76 37.93 19.40
C GLY A 52 41.02 38.35 18.64
N LYS A 53 41.79 37.41 18.06
CA LYS A 53 43.09 37.68 17.44
C LYS A 53 43.02 37.97 15.94
N GLU A 54 41.96 37.53 15.28
CA GLU A 54 41.83 37.60 13.83
C GLU A 54 40.52 38.28 13.46
N TYR A 55 40.58 39.04 12.36
CA TYR A 55 39.42 39.65 11.73
C TYR A 55 39.08 38.89 10.47
N ILE A 56 37.80 38.57 10.29
CA ILE A 56 37.30 37.85 9.12
C ILE A 56 36.17 38.63 8.47
N THR A 57 36.17 38.68 7.15
CA THR A 57 35.06 39.26 6.38
C THR A 57 33.96 38.22 6.19
N LEU A 58 32.73 38.68 5.99
CA LEU A 58 31.60 37.77 5.71
C LEU A 58 31.82 36.91 4.46
N ASP A 59 32.46 37.46 3.42
CA ASP A 59 32.76 36.72 2.20
C ASP A 59 33.83 35.65 2.40
N GLN A 60 34.86 35.94 3.21
CA GLN A 60 35.87 34.96 3.55
C GLN A 60 35.28 33.82 4.37
N LEU A 61 34.47 34.15 5.38
CA LEU A 61 33.74 33.18 6.19
C LEU A 61 32.82 32.30 5.33
N ARG A 62 32.10 32.91 4.37
CA ARG A 62 31.27 32.18 3.41
C ARG A 62 32.09 31.16 2.61
N ASN A 63 33.24 31.58 2.07
CA ASN A 63 34.11 30.69 1.28
C ASN A 63 34.67 29.53 2.11
N GLU A 64 35.09 29.79 3.34
CA GLU A 64 35.58 28.77 4.27
C GLU A 64 34.49 27.77 4.64
N MET A 65 33.29 28.26 4.96
CA MET A 65 32.13 27.40 5.24
C MET A 65 31.81 26.50 4.05
N ILE A 66 31.75 27.03 2.83
CA ILE A 66 31.47 26.23 1.62
C ILE A 66 32.58 25.18 1.39
N ALA A 67 33.84 25.55 1.58
CA ALA A 67 34.96 24.65 1.39
C ALA A 67 34.93 23.47 2.37
N GLU A 68 34.65 23.72 3.66
CA GLU A 68 34.55 22.66 4.66
C GLU A 68 33.29 21.80 4.48
N VAL A 69 32.15 22.40 4.12
CA VAL A 69 30.94 21.64 3.77
C VAL A 69 31.21 20.70 2.59
N LYS A 70 31.85 21.18 1.52
CA LYS A 70 32.16 20.35 0.34
C LYS A 70 33.17 19.24 0.62
N LYS A 71 34.06 19.44 1.58
CA LYS A 71 35.08 18.48 1.98
C LYS A 71 34.53 17.36 2.85
N LEU A 72 33.62 17.67 3.77
CA LEU A 72 33.05 16.70 4.70
C LEU A 72 31.71 16.12 4.23
N GLY A 73 31.01 16.80 3.32
CA GLY A 73 29.69 16.41 2.79
C GLY A 73 28.54 16.67 3.77
N ARG A 74 28.70 16.31 5.05
CA ARG A 74 27.77 16.61 6.14
C ARG A 74 28.52 17.21 7.33
N ILE A 75 28.06 18.36 7.80
CA ILE A 75 28.65 19.03 8.97
C ILE A 75 27.58 19.80 9.76
N SER A 76 27.66 19.80 11.09
CA SER A 76 26.79 20.61 11.93
C SER A 76 27.22 22.08 11.93
N VAL A 77 26.27 23.00 12.10
CA VAL A 77 26.58 24.44 12.18
C VAL A 77 27.43 24.77 13.40
N ILE A 78 27.34 23.95 14.45
CA ILE A 78 28.17 24.07 15.66
C ILE A 78 29.63 23.70 15.33
N ASP A 79 29.85 22.57 14.66
CA ASP A 79 31.20 22.16 14.25
C ASP A 79 31.79 23.14 13.23
N LEU A 80 30.96 23.72 12.35
CA LEU A 80 31.37 24.80 11.45
C LEU A 80 31.84 26.04 12.21
N ALA A 81 31.14 26.42 13.29
CA ALA A 81 31.53 27.54 14.13
C ALA A 81 32.87 27.27 14.84
N ASP A 82 33.09 26.05 15.32
CA ASP A 82 34.34 25.63 15.95
C ASP A 82 35.52 25.62 14.96
N VAL A 83 35.31 25.13 13.73
CA VAL A 83 36.35 25.06 12.68
C VAL A 83 36.70 26.44 12.13
N THR A 84 35.71 27.28 11.89
CA THR A 84 35.93 28.67 11.42
C THR A 84 36.38 29.60 12.54
N GLY A 85 36.17 29.20 13.81
CA GLY A 85 36.48 30.00 14.98
C GLY A 85 35.63 31.26 15.08
N VAL A 86 34.42 31.28 14.50
CA VAL A 86 33.49 32.44 14.53
C VAL A 86 32.29 32.12 15.42
N ASP A 87 31.69 33.15 16.03
CA ASP A 87 30.50 33.00 16.85
C ASP A 87 29.32 32.37 16.08
N LEU A 88 28.66 31.41 16.72
CA LEU A 88 27.59 30.58 16.16
C LEU A 88 26.49 31.41 15.50
N TYR A 89 26.15 32.59 16.06
CA TYR A 89 25.09 33.44 15.53
C TYR A 89 25.34 33.87 14.07
N TYR A 90 26.59 34.23 13.74
CA TYR A 90 26.93 34.66 12.38
C TYR A 90 26.99 33.47 11.43
N VAL A 91 27.47 32.32 11.91
CA VAL A 91 27.56 31.08 11.14
C VAL A 91 26.16 30.55 10.80
N GLU A 92 25.22 30.55 11.75
CA GLU A 92 23.81 30.17 11.50
C GLU A 92 23.14 31.06 10.46
N LYS A 93 23.34 32.39 10.57
CA LYS A 93 22.78 33.35 9.62
C LYS A 93 23.37 33.18 8.22
N LEU A 94 24.68 32.95 8.12
CA LEU A 94 25.35 32.71 6.85
C LEU A 94 25.00 31.36 6.25
N ALA A 95 24.81 30.31 7.06
CA ALA A 95 24.40 28.99 6.60
C ALA A 95 23.07 29.05 5.84
N GLN A 96 22.08 29.79 6.35
CA GLN A 96 20.80 29.99 5.67
C GLN A 96 20.96 30.69 4.31
N ASN A 97 21.83 31.70 4.23
CA ASN A 97 22.12 32.39 2.98
C ASN A 97 22.83 31.46 1.99
N ILE A 98 23.84 30.70 2.45
CA ILE A 98 24.59 29.74 1.63
C ILE A 98 23.67 28.70 1.00
N VAL A 99 22.73 28.15 1.76
CA VAL A 99 21.77 27.16 1.26
C VAL A 99 20.78 27.78 0.25
N THR A 100 20.45 29.06 0.42
CA THR A 100 19.61 29.79 -0.55
C THR A 100 20.35 30.06 -1.86
N ASP A 101 21.65 30.36 -1.79
CA ASP A 101 22.50 30.63 -2.94
C ASP A 101 22.93 29.35 -3.68
N HIS A 102 23.04 28.23 -2.96
CA HIS A 102 23.50 26.94 -3.47
C HIS A 102 22.42 25.86 -3.32
N GLY A 103 21.66 25.62 -4.38
CA GLY A 103 20.61 24.59 -4.39
C GLY A 103 21.09 23.14 -4.21
N GLU A 104 22.41 22.91 -4.30
CA GLU A 104 23.07 21.61 -4.03
C GLU A 104 23.27 21.32 -2.52
N LEU A 105 22.96 22.30 -1.65
CA LEU A 105 23.10 22.21 -0.21
C LEU A 105 21.73 22.17 0.46
N MET A 106 21.63 21.42 1.54
CA MET A 106 20.41 21.31 2.33
C MET A 106 20.70 21.53 3.81
N LEU A 107 19.94 22.42 4.45
CA LEU A 107 20.02 22.67 5.89
C LEU A 107 18.90 21.92 6.61
N THR A 108 19.25 20.94 7.44
CA THR A 108 18.28 20.16 8.22
C THR A 108 18.74 20.02 9.66
N GLN A 109 17.90 20.37 10.63
CA GLN A 109 18.18 20.26 12.08
C GLN A 109 19.52 20.87 12.54
N GLY A 110 19.98 21.93 11.88
CA GLY A 110 21.27 22.56 12.18
C GLY A 110 22.47 21.85 11.55
N GLU A 111 22.26 21.00 10.56
CA GLU A 111 23.32 20.37 9.75
C GLU A 111 23.19 20.79 8.28
N ILE A 112 24.33 21.07 7.65
CA ILE A 112 24.43 21.31 6.22
C ILE A 112 24.89 20.02 5.56
N ILE A 113 24.12 19.56 4.57
CA ILE A 113 24.37 18.31 3.85
C ILE A 113 24.43 18.61 2.35
N THR A 114 25.45 18.09 1.67
CA THR A 114 25.61 18.20 0.22
C THR A 114 24.80 17.14 -0.52
N GLU A 115 24.41 17.44 -1.76
CA GLU A 115 23.81 16.46 -2.65
C GLU A 115 24.72 15.26 -2.91
N SER A 116 26.03 15.49 -3.05
CA SER A 116 27.04 14.44 -3.26
C SER A 116 27.15 13.46 -2.08
N TYR A 117 26.91 13.92 -0.85
CA TYR A 117 26.85 13.05 0.32
C TYR A 117 25.68 12.07 0.17
N TRP A 118 24.51 12.58 -0.22
CA TRP A 118 23.34 11.74 -0.45
C TRP A 118 23.51 10.76 -1.61
N ASP A 119 24.23 11.14 -2.66
CA ASP A 119 24.57 10.22 -3.75
C ASP A 119 25.45 9.07 -3.27
N SER A 120 26.47 9.36 -2.46
CA SER A 120 27.36 8.35 -1.87
C SER A 120 26.60 7.40 -0.94
N ILE A 121 25.73 7.96 -0.08
CA ILE A 121 24.85 7.19 0.81
C ILE A 121 23.85 6.35 0.01
N ALA A 122 23.34 6.86 -1.11
CA ALA A 122 22.45 6.10 -1.98
C ALA A 122 23.15 4.93 -2.66
N GLU A 123 24.43 5.05 -3.01
CA GLU A 123 25.24 3.94 -3.53
C GLU A 123 25.41 2.84 -2.47
N GLU A 124 25.79 3.20 -1.24
CA GLU A 124 25.94 2.26 -0.12
C GLU A 124 24.62 1.54 0.19
N ILE A 125 23.52 2.29 0.25
CA ILE A 125 22.19 1.72 0.47
C ILE A 125 21.76 0.82 -0.68
N ASN A 126 22.13 1.16 -1.92
CA ASN A 126 21.85 0.29 -3.06
C ASN A 126 22.63 -1.04 -2.94
N GLU A 127 23.91 -1.02 -2.58
CA GLU A 127 24.69 -2.25 -2.36
C GLU A 127 24.05 -3.11 -1.28
N ARG A 128 23.75 -2.53 -0.11
CA ARG A 128 23.05 -3.22 0.98
C ARG A 128 21.69 -3.75 0.55
N LEU A 129 20.94 -2.99 -0.27
CA LEU A 129 19.64 -3.42 -0.78
C LEU A 129 19.77 -4.63 -1.70
N GLN A 130 20.81 -4.68 -2.53
CA GLN A 130 21.05 -5.85 -3.39
C GLN A 130 21.44 -7.08 -2.57
N GLU A 131 22.12 -6.92 -1.43
CA GLU A 131 22.46 -8.02 -0.53
C GLU A 131 21.25 -8.53 0.27
N CYS A 132 20.49 -7.62 0.88
CA CYS A 132 19.39 -7.95 1.79
C CYS A 132 18.04 -8.11 1.10
N SER A 133 17.92 -7.78 -0.19
CA SER A 133 16.68 -7.75 -0.99
C SER A 133 15.60 -6.76 -0.56
N GLN A 134 15.56 -6.37 0.72
CA GLN A 134 14.64 -5.41 1.31
C GLN A 134 15.29 -4.62 2.45
N ILE A 135 14.91 -3.35 2.62
CA ILE A 135 15.37 -2.49 3.73
C ILE A 135 14.23 -1.57 4.18
N ALA A 136 14.01 -1.41 5.49
CA ALA A 136 13.03 -0.48 6.02
C ALA A 136 13.56 0.96 6.04
N LEU A 137 12.76 1.95 5.61
CA LEU A 137 13.16 3.35 5.71
C LEU A 137 13.38 3.81 7.16
N THR A 138 12.68 3.19 8.12
CA THR A 138 12.87 3.45 9.56
C THR A 138 14.24 3.04 10.06
N GLU A 139 14.79 1.94 9.52
CA GLU A 139 16.14 1.50 9.82
C GLU A 139 17.17 2.50 9.27
N LEU A 140 16.97 2.94 8.02
CA LEU A 140 17.83 3.95 7.40
C LEU A 140 17.77 5.30 8.14
N ALA A 141 16.59 5.73 8.57
CA ALA A 141 16.38 6.94 9.38
C ALA A 141 17.16 6.89 10.69
N ALA A 142 17.11 5.75 11.37
CA ALA A 142 17.84 5.54 12.61
C ALA A 142 19.36 5.50 12.38
N GLN A 143 19.83 4.82 11.33
CA GLN A 143 21.26 4.72 11.01
C GLN A 143 21.87 6.06 10.61
N LEU A 144 21.15 6.86 9.83
CA LEU A 144 21.60 8.16 9.34
C LEU A 144 21.28 9.31 10.29
N ASN A 145 20.54 9.04 11.38
CA ASN A 145 20.06 10.03 12.34
C ASN A 145 19.35 11.22 11.66
N VAL A 146 18.41 10.92 10.77
CA VAL A 146 17.61 11.92 10.04
C VAL A 146 16.12 11.53 10.05
N GLY A 147 15.25 12.51 9.80
CA GLY A 147 13.81 12.27 9.72
C GLY A 147 13.41 11.38 8.53
N LEU A 148 12.34 10.58 8.70
CA LEU A 148 11.79 9.73 7.63
C LEU A 148 11.40 10.52 6.38
N ASP A 149 10.80 11.70 6.56
CA ASP A 149 10.37 12.57 5.45
C ASP A 149 11.57 13.07 4.63
N LEU A 150 12.70 13.31 5.29
CA LEU A 150 13.93 13.72 4.63
C LEU A 150 14.47 12.58 3.76
N ILE A 151 14.53 11.37 4.30
CA ILE A 151 14.96 10.20 3.52
C ILE A 151 14.03 9.97 2.35
N ALA A 152 12.71 9.99 2.54
CA ALA A 152 11.78 9.82 1.45
C ALA A 152 12.01 10.86 0.33
N SER A 153 12.14 12.14 0.68
CA SER A 153 12.35 13.22 -0.30
C SER A 153 13.71 13.18 -1.01
N VAL A 154 14.77 12.73 -0.31
CA VAL A 154 16.11 12.58 -0.90
C VAL A 154 16.21 11.34 -1.79
N PHE A 155 15.57 10.23 -1.39
CA PHE A 155 15.67 8.96 -2.11
C PHE A 155 14.73 8.89 -3.30
N GLU A 156 13.53 9.48 -3.23
CA GLU A 156 12.55 9.47 -4.33
C GLU A 156 13.15 9.84 -5.70
N PRO A 157 13.94 10.92 -5.87
CA PRO A 157 14.58 11.24 -7.16
C PRO A 157 15.72 10.28 -7.55
N ARG A 158 16.27 9.52 -6.59
CA ARG A 158 17.38 8.57 -6.79
C ARG A 158 16.91 7.13 -7.04
N LEU A 159 15.62 6.87 -6.90
CA LEU A 159 15.02 5.56 -7.20
C LEU A 159 15.03 5.30 -8.71
N GLY A 160 15.52 4.13 -9.10
CA GLY A 160 15.65 3.71 -10.49
C GLY A 160 16.92 4.22 -11.20
N THR A 161 17.66 5.15 -10.60
CA THR A 161 18.95 5.64 -11.11
C THR A 161 20.11 5.04 -10.31
N ILE A 162 20.39 5.59 -9.12
CA ILE A 162 21.43 5.12 -8.20
C ILE A 162 20.90 3.90 -7.44
N VAL A 163 19.72 4.04 -6.83
CA VAL A 163 19.08 2.98 -6.06
C VAL A 163 18.20 2.16 -6.99
N LYS A 164 18.66 0.96 -7.35
CA LYS A 164 17.92 0.00 -8.18
C LYS A 164 16.89 -0.74 -7.32
N GLY A 165 15.95 0.02 -6.78
CA GLY A 165 14.91 -0.45 -5.88
C GLY A 165 13.57 0.24 -6.12
N ARG A 166 12.53 -0.26 -5.45
CA ARG A 166 11.20 0.31 -5.41
C ARG A 166 10.83 0.62 -3.96
N LEU A 167 10.31 1.82 -3.72
CA LEU A 167 9.78 2.23 -2.43
C LEU A 167 8.27 1.93 -2.37
N GLU A 168 7.82 1.14 -1.40
CA GLU A 168 6.41 0.85 -1.18
C GLU A 168 6.17 0.55 0.31
N GLY A 169 5.13 1.14 0.91
CA GLY A 169 4.80 0.90 2.33
C GLY A 169 5.92 1.28 3.33
N GLY A 170 6.79 2.23 2.99
CA GLY A 170 7.93 2.62 3.84
C GLY A 170 9.11 1.64 3.81
N GLN A 171 9.14 0.72 2.84
CA GLN A 171 10.24 -0.22 2.65
C GLN A 171 10.77 -0.15 1.21
N LEU A 172 12.08 -0.29 1.06
CA LEU A 172 12.76 -0.44 -0.22
C LEU A 172 12.88 -1.92 -0.55
N TYR A 173 12.54 -2.27 -1.78
CA TYR A 173 12.63 -3.63 -2.31
C TYR A 173 13.46 -3.68 -3.59
N THR A 174 14.22 -4.75 -3.79
CA THR A 174 14.80 -5.01 -5.11
C THR A 174 13.71 -5.43 -6.10
N PRO A 175 13.84 -5.12 -7.40
CA PRO A 175 12.92 -5.62 -8.42
C PRO A 175 12.81 -7.15 -8.44
N ALA A 176 13.92 -7.85 -8.15
CA ALA A 176 13.95 -9.31 -8.07
C ALA A 176 13.10 -9.84 -6.90
N TYR A 177 13.16 -9.19 -5.74
CA TYR A 177 12.32 -9.52 -4.59
C TYR A 177 10.83 -9.32 -4.91
N VAL A 178 10.47 -8.17 -5.48
CA VAL A 178 9.08 -7.89 -5.89
C VAL A 178 8.58 -8.93 -6.88
N ALA A 179 9.39 -9.29 -7.89
CA ALA A 179 9.04 -10.31 -8.88
C ALA A 179 8.83 -11.70 -8.23
N ARG A 180 9.68 -12.06 -7.27
CA ARG A 180 9.58 -13.32 -6.51
C ARG A 180 8.30 -13.38 -5.69
N VAL A 181 8.03 -12.37 -4.87
CA VAL A 181 6.82 -12.31 -4.05
C VAL A 181 5.58 -12.28 -4.93
N SER A 182 5.58 -11.50 -6.01
CA SER A 182 4.49 -11.49 -6.99
C SER A 182 4.23 -12.87 -7.60
N ALA A 183 5.30 -13.61 -7.96
CA ALA A 183 5.16 -14.97 -8.47
C ALA A 183 4.59 -15.94 -7.42
N MET A 184 5.01 -15.83 -6.16
CA MET A 184 4.47 -16.62 -5.04
C MET A 184 2.99 -16.33 -4.80
N VAL A 185 2.62 -15.04 -4.73
CA VAL A 185 1.22 -14.61 -4.56
C VAL A 185 0.36 -15.11 -5.72
N ARG A 186 0.83 -14.95 -6.96
CA ARG A 186 0.16 -15.43 -8.16
C ARG A 186 -0.01 -16.96 -8.15
N GLY A 187 1.04 -17.69 -7.79
CA GLY A 187 1.00 -19.15 -7.69
C GLY A 187 -0.02 -19.62 -6.65
N ALA A 188 0.03 -19.05 -5.45
CA ALA A 188 -0.88 -19.41 -4.37
C ALA A 188 -2.34 -19.03 -4.70
N ALA A 189 -2.58 -17.83 -5.25
CA ALA A 189 -3.91 -17.38 -5.65
C ALA A 189 -4.53 -18.25 -6.76
N ARG A 190 -3.71 -18.74 -7.71
CA ARG A 190 -4.16 -19.69 -8.76
C ARG A 190 -4.40 -21.10 -8.22
N GLY A 191 -3.67 -21.52 -7.18
CA GLY A 191 -3.85 -22.82 -6.54
C GLY A 191 -5.11 -22.91 -5.66
N ILE A 192 -5.63 -21.77 -5.19
CA ILE A 192 -6.85 -21.71 -4.39
C ILE A 192 -8.07 -21.94 -5.29
N THR A 193 -8.84 -22.98 -4.98
CA THR A 193 -10.08 -23.35 -5.69
C THR A 193 -11.34 -23.10 -4.89
N VAL A 194 -11.23 -22.54 -3.68
CA VAL A 194 -12.34 -22.24 -2.78
C VAL A 194 -12.24 -20.81 -2.23
N PRO A 195 -13.36 -20.16 -1.85
CA PRO A 195 -13.31 -18.83 -1.26
C PRO A 195 -12.41 -18.79 -0.04
N THR A 196 -11.46 -17.85 -0.01
CA THR A 196 -10.40 -17.82 1.00
C THR A 196 -10.19 -16.40 1.51
N ASN A 197 -9.84 -16.26 2.79
CA ASN A 197 -9.45 -14.97 3.38
C ASN A 197 -8.01 -14.62 3.00
N LEU A 198 -7.83 -13.44 2.42
CA LEU A 198 -6.53 -12.93 1.98
C LEU A 198 -5.53 -12.76 3.13
N THR A 199 -5.99 -12.50 4.37
CA THR A 199 -5.08 -12.42 5.53
C THR A 199 -4.44 -13.77 5.85
N VAL A 200 -5.20 -14.86 5.70
CA VAL A 200 -4.72 -16.24 5.92
C VAL A 200 -3.76 -16.65 4.81
N LEU A 201 -4.05 -16.26 3.57
CA LEU A 201 -3.14 -16.46 2.44
C LEU A 201 -1.82 -15.72 2.68
N TRP A 202 -1.90 -14.44 3.08
CA TRP A 202 -0.73 -13.62 3.32
C TRP A 202 0.13 -14.13 4.47
N SER A 203 -0.47 -14.49 5.61
CA SER A 203 0.29 -15.04 6.74
C SER A 203 1.03 -16.33 6.38
N SER A 204 0.41 -17.19 5.57
CA SER A 204 1.04 -18.41 5.07
C SER A 204 2.24 -18.11 4.16
N LEU A 205 2.11 -17.11 3.27
CA LEU A 205 3.19 -16.69 2.40
C LEU A 205 4.33 -15.99 3.16
N GLN A 206 4.01 -15.20 4.19
CA GLN A 206 5.01 -14.56 5.04
C GLN A 206 5.89 -15.59 5.75
N ASN A 207 5.30 -16.67 6.27
CA ASN A 207 6.07 -17.75 6.90
C ASN A 207 7.06 -18.38 5.91
N LEU A 208 6.63 -18.64 4.67
CA LEU A 208 7.51 -19.17 3.63
C LEU A 208 8.64 -18.20 3.24
N LEU A 209 8.36 -16.89 3.22
CA LEU A 209 9.38 -15.88 2.96
C LEU A 209 10.40 -15.81 4.09
N GLN A 210 9.97 -15.89 5.36
CA GLN A 210 10.86 -15.88 6.52
C GLN A 210 11.80 -17.10 6.55
N GLU A 211 11.31 -18.28 6.15
CA GLU A 211 12.13 -19.48 6.03
C GLU A 211 13.19 -19.37 4.93
N MET A 212 12.88 -18.63 3.86
CA MET A 212 13.73 -18.54 2.66
C MET A 212 14.79 -17.44 2.75
N ASP A 213 14.47 -16.28 3.35
CA ASP A 213 15.37 -15.11 3.42
C ASP A 213 16.19 -15.03 4.72
N GLY A 214 16.07 -16.02 5.61
CA GLY A 214 16.92 -16.22 6.78
C GLY A 214 17.02 -15.02 7.74
N ALA A 215 16.32 -15.05 8.88
CA ALA A 215 16.49 -14.16 10.05
C ALA A 215 16.48 -12.62 9.84
N SER A 216 16.38 -12.09 8.61
CA SER A 216 16.12 -10.69 8.29
C SER A 216 14.61 -10.43 8.34
N GLY A 217 14.03 -10.68 9.52
CA GLY A 217 12.59 -10.65 9.80
C GLY A 217 12.00 -9.24 9.78
N VAL A 218 12.11 -8.53 8.66
CA VAL A 218 11.30 -7.34 8.41
C VAL A 218 9.92 -7.84 7.99
N ALA A 219 8.93 -7.60 8.84
CA ALA A 219 7.55 -7.89 8.51
C ALA A 219 7.16 -7.06 7.26
N VAL A 220 6.93 -7.75 6.16
CA VAL A 220 6.43 -7.13 4.93
C VAL A 220 5.02 -6.61 5.23
N ASP A 221 4.80 -5.33 4.98
CA ASP A 221 3.53 -4.68 5.31
C ASP A 221 2.37 -5.31 4.52
N GLY A 222 1.20 -5.38 5.16
CA GLY A 222 -0.01 -5.90 4.53
C GLY A 222 -0.45 -5.06 3.32
N SER A 223 -0.07 -3.77 3.28
CA SER A 223 -0.34 -2.89 2.15
C SER A 223 0.39 -3.32 0.87
N PHE A 224 1.64 -3.79 0.98
CA PHE A 224 2.43 -4.30 -0.14
C PHE A 224 1.76 -5.53 -0.77
N PHE A 225 1.34 -6.49 0.04
CA PHE A 225 0.60 -7.66 -0.43
C PHE A 225 -0.72 -7.26 -1.10
N GLN A 226 -1.49 -6.35 -0.50
CA GLN A 226 -2.75 -5.88 -1.10
C GLN A 226 -2.52 -5.18 -2.45
N SER A 227 -1.49 -4.35 -2.55
CA SER A 227 -1.09 -3.67 -3.80
C SER A 227 -0.75 -4.69 -4.88
N LEU A 228 0.11 -5.67 -4.58
CA LEU A 228 0.47 -6.75 -5.50
C LEU A 228 -0.73 -7.59 -5.92
N PHE A 229 -1.53 -8.05 -4.96
CA PHE A 229 -2.69 -8.89 -5.22
C PHE A 229 -3.69 -8.18 -6.12
N ASN A 230 -4.02 -6.92 -5.81
CA ASN A 230 -4.91 -6.11 -6.62
C ASN A 230 -4.34 -5.85 -8.02
N GLY A 231 -3.03 -5.65 -8.14
CA GLY A 231 -2.33 -5.54 -9.42
C GLY A 231 -2.51 -6.78 -10.28
N LEU A 232 -2.34 -7.98 -9.69
CA LEU A 232 -2.52 -9.26 -10.39
C LEU A 232 -3.98 -9.49 -10.84
N VAL A 233 -4.96 -9.10 -10.01
CA VAL A 233 -6.39 -9.17 -10.39
C VAL A 233 -6.68 -8.21 -11.54
N LYS A 234 -6.27 -6.95 -11.43
CA LYS A 234 -6.49 -5.92 -12.47
C LYS A 234 -5.78 -6.24 -13.77
N GLY A 235 -4.58 -6.84 -13.70
CA GLY A 235 -3.81 -7.30 -14.85
C GLY A 235 -4.35 -8.57 -15.50
N GLY A 236 -5.37 -9.22 -14.91
CA GLY A 236 -5.95 -10.46 -15.43
C GLY A 236 -5.03 -11.69 -15.27
N GLU A 237 -3.95 -11.58 -14.48
CA GLU A 237 -3.06 -12.71 -14.21
C GLU A 237 -3.69 -13.72 -13.26
N ILE A 238 -4.59 -13.27 -12.39
CA ILE A 238 -5.44 -14.11 -11.55
C ILE A 238 -6.91 -13.73 -11.77
N LEU A 239 -7.76 -14.74 -11.90
CA LEU A 239 -9.17 -14.56 -12.25
C LEU A 239 -10.06 -14.87 -11.05
N GLY A 240 -10.93 -13.92 -10.71
CA GLY A 240 -11.84 -14.03 -9.58
C GLY A 240 -12.30 -12.66 -9.11
N SER A 241 -12.88 -12.61 -7.92
CA SER A 241 -13.35 -11.36 -7.30
C SER A 241 -12.92 -11.26 -5.85
N VAL A 242 -12.59 -10.04 -5.42
CA VAL A 242 -12.31 -9.71 -4.02
C VAL A 242 -13.52 -8.98 -3.47
N ARG A 243 -14.08 -9.47 -2.36
CA ARG A 243 -15.19 -8.85 -1.62
C ARG A 243 -14.70 -8.28 -0.30
N ALA A 244 -15.17 -7.08 0.04
CA ALA A 244 -14.78 -6.34 1.24
C ALA A 244 -13.25 -6.19 1.44
N GLY A 245 -12.47 -6.21 0.35
CA GLY A 245 -11.00 -6.10 0.38
C GLY A 245 -10.25 -7.33 0.92
N VAL A 246 -10.93 -8.33 1.48
CA VAL A 246 -10.28 -9.46 2.18
C VAL A 246 -10.77 -10.84 1.76
N HIS A 247 -11.91 -10.96 1.08
CA HIS A 247 -12.47 -12.25 0.68
C HIS A 247 -12.24 -12.52 -0.80
N TRP A 248 -11.29 -13.41 -1.10
CA TRP A 248 -11.02 -13.85 -2.47
C TRP A 248 -11.96 -14.98 -2.87
N THR A 249 -12.65 -14.81 -4.01
CA THR A 249 -13.44 -15.85 -4.67
C THR A 249 -12.82 -16.16 -6.03
N PRO A 250 -12.12 -17.29 -6.20
CA PRO A 250 -11.56 -17.69 -7.50
C PRO A 250 -12.64 -17.85 -8.57
N ALA A 251 -12.32 -17.48 -9.82
CA ALA A 251 -13.26 -17.62 -10.94
C ALA A 251 -13.69 -19.08 -11.16
N VAL A 252 -12.76 -20.03 -11.03
CA VAL A 252 -13.05 -21.47 -11.16
C VAL A 252 -14.12 -21.93 -10.16
N PHE A 253 -14.08 -21.42 -8.93
CA PHE A 253 -15.10 -21.69 -7.93
C PHE A 253 -16.44 -21.09 -8.32
N ALA A 254 -16.46 -19.81 -8.74
CA ALA A 254 -17.69 -19.12 -9.10
C ALA A 254 -18.39 -19.77 -10.31
N VAL A 255 -17.62 -20.23 -11.30
CA VAL A 255 -18.14 -20.97 -12.46
C VAL A 255 -18.70 -22.32 -12.02
N ALA A 256 -17.94 -23.11 -11.26
CA ALA A 256 -18.38 -24.42 -10.78
C ALA A 256 -19.62 -24.32 -9.86
N GLN A 257 -19.69 -23.31 -9.00
CA GLN A 257 -20.84 -23.03 -8.15
C GLN A 257 -22.10 -22.77 -8.99
N LYS A 258 -21.97 -21.92 -10.02
CA LYS A 258 -23.08 -21.58 -10.92
C LYS A 258 -23.54 -22.80 -11.72
N GLU A 259 -22.62 -23.54 -12.33
CA GLU A 259 -22.91 -24.74 -13.10
C GLU A 259 -23.53 -25.84 -12.24
N SER A 260 -23.07 -26.00 -11.00
CA SER A 260 -23.66 -26.95 -10.05
C SER A 260 -25.13 -26.63 -9.76
N VAL A 261 -25.47 -25.35 -9.59
CA VAL A 261 -26.86 -24.93 -9.38
C VAL A 261 -27.69 -25.14 -10.65
N ASP A 262 -27.15 -24.81 -11.82
CA ASP A 262 -27.82 -24.98 -13.11
C ASP A 262 -28.13 -26.45 -13.41
N SER A 263 -27.13 -27.30 -13.26
CA SER A 263 -27.24 -28.74 -13.48
C SER A 263 -28.23 -29.36 -12.50
N PHE A 264 -28.15 -29.01 -11.21
CA PHE A 264 -29.09 -29.53 -10.22
C PHE A 264 -30.53 -29.12 -10.50
N PHE A 265 -30.77 -27.83 -10.74
CA PHE A 265 -32.12 -27.30 -10.93
C PHE A 265 -32.76 -27.82 -12.21
N SER A 266 -32.00 -27.91 -13.31
CA SER A 266 -32.50 -28.45 -14.59
C SER A 266 -32.86 -29.93 -14.52
N GLN A 267 -32.10 -30.73 -13.76
CA GLN A 267 -32.36 -32.17 -13.61
C GLN A 267 -33.54 -32.47 -12.67
N ASN A 268 -33.65 -31.71 -11.58
CA ASN A 268 -34.60 -32.03 -10.51
C ASN A 268 -35.88 -31.19 -10.57
N SER A 269 -35.90 -30.07 -11.30
CA SER A 269 -37.00 -29.09 -11.29
C SER A 269 -37.27 -28.45 -9.91
N PHE A 270 -36.37 -28.65 -8.94
CA PHE A 270 -36.40 -27.97 -7.64
C PHE A 270 -34.97 -27.85 -7.07
N ILE A 271 -34.78 -26.98 -6.08
CA ILE A 271 -33.55 -26.89 -5.28
C ILE A 271 -33.84 -26.34 -3.88
N SER A 272 -33.30 -26.97 -2.84
CA SER A 272 -33.48 -26.51 -1.46
C SER A 272 -32.55 -25.35 -1.11
N TYR A 273 -33.01 -24.46 -0.22
CA TYR A 273 -32.22 -23.30 0.21
C TYR A 273 -30.97 -23.70 1.01
N ASP A 274 -31.03 -24.82 1.74
CA ASP A 274 -29.89 -25.39 2.46
C ASP A 274 -28.72 -25.77 1.53
N VAL A 275 -29.02 -26.34 0.36
CA VAL A 275 -27.99 -26.66 -0.65
C VAL A 275 -27.28 -25.40 -1.12
N LEU A 276 -28.02 -24.32 -1.37
CA LEU A 276 -27.45 -23.04 -1.82
C LEU A 276 -26.62 -22.37 -0.72
N GLN A 277 -27.07 -22.44 0.53
CA GLN A 277 -26.30 -21.94 1.67
C GLN A 277 -24.99 -22.70 1.84
N LYS A 278 -24.99 -24.03 1.72
CA LYS A 278 -23.79 -24.87 1.72
C LYS A 278 -22.84 -24.56 0.57
N LEU A 279 -23.37 -24.13 -0.58
CA LEU A 279 -22.57 -23.64 -1.70
C LEU A 279 -22.02 -22.22 -1.48
N GLY A 280 -22.37 -21.53 -0.40
CA GLY A 280 -21.89 -20.18 -0.10
C GLY A 280 -22.74 -19.07 -0.75
N ILE A 281 -24.02 -19.33 -1.02
CA ILE A 281 -24.98 -18.34 -1.53
C ILE A 281 -25.86 -17.85 -0.36
N PRO A 282 -25.61 -16.64 0.18
CA PRO A 282 -26.25 -16.17 1.41
C PRO A 282 -27.71 -15.73 1.22
N GLN A 283 -28.11 -15.37 -0.01
CA GLN A 283 -29.48 -14.97 -0.34
C GLN A 283 -30.08 -15.89 -1.42
N PRO A 284 -30.47 -17.13 -1.07
CA PRO A 284 -30.91 -18.14 -2.04
C PRO A 284 -32.09 -17.69 -2.90
N ILE A 285 -33.10 -17.07 -2.30
CA ILE A 285 -34.33 -16.66 -3.00
C ILE A 285 -34.02 -15.61 -4.07
N GLN A 286 -33.31 -14.54 -3.70
CA GLN A 286 -32.96 -13.46 -4.64
C GLN A 286 -32.05 -13.97 -5.77
N PHE A 287 -31.06 -14.81 -5.41
CA PHE A 287 -30.17 -15.45 -6.38
C PHE A 287 -30.97 -16.29 -7.40
N LEU A 288 -31.88 -17.15 -6.94
CA LEU A 288 -32.65 -18.00 -7.83
C LEU A 288 -33.70 -17.24 -8.63
N GLN A 289 -34.39 -16.25 -8.03
CA GLN A 289 -35.40 -15.46 -8.75
C GLN A 289 -34.81 -14.62 -9.88
N SER A 290 -33.63 -14.03 -9.66
CA SER A 290 -32.91 -13.30 -10.72
C SER A 290 -32.46 -14.22 -11.86
N ARG A 291 -32.21 -15.49 -11.54
CA ARG A 291 -31.69 -16.50 -12.46
C ARG A 291 -32.78 -17.27 -13.21
N TYR A 292 -33.89 -17.54 -12.53
CA TYR A 292 -35.03 -18.32 -12.99
C TYR A 292 -36.33 -17.55 -12.70
N PRO A 293 -36.69 -16.57 -13.55
CA PRO A 293 -37.83 -15.69 -13.29
C PRO A 293 -39.17 -16.41 -13.14
N GLU A 294 -39.34 -17.54 -13.83
CA GLU A 294 -40.55 -18.37 -13.79
C GLU A 294 -40.66 -19.22 -12.52
N GLY A 295 -39.54 -19.47 -11.84
CA GLY A 295 -39.51 -20.34 -10.68
C GLY A 295 -40.25 -19.74 -9.49
N LYS A 296 -40.84 -20.60 -8.68
CA LYS A 296 -41.66 -20.21 -7.53
C LYS A 296 -40.90 -20.48 -6.22
N PRO A 297 -40.69 -19.46 -5.37
CA PRO A 297 -40.12 -19.66 -4.06
C PRO A 297 -41.14 -20.28 -3.10
N LEU A 298 -40.80 -21.41 -2.50
CA LEU A 298 -41.54 -22.00 -1.38
C LEU A 298 -40.88 -21.60 -0.05
N VAL A 299 -41.17 -22.35 1.02
CA VAL A 299 -40.68 -22.06 2.37
C VAL A 299 -39.24 -22.50 2.54
N THR A 300 -38.90 -23.71 2.10
CA THR A 300 -37.53 -24.26 2.20
C THR A 300 -36.87 -24.52 0.86
N THR A 301 -37.65 -24.49 -0.22
CA THR A 301 -37.25 -24.94 -1.55
C THR A 301 -37.73 -23.97 -2.62
N PHE A 302 -37.03 -23.94 -3.74
CA PHE A 302 -37.44 -23.24 -4.96
C PHE A 302 -37.80 -24.24 -6.03
N VAL A 303 -38.90 -24.03 -6.73
CA VAL A 303 -39.43 -25.00 -7.71
C VAL A 303 -39.61 -24.39 -9.08
N HIS A 304 -39.42 -25.22 -10.10
CA HIS A 304 -39.80 -24.90 -11.47
C HIS A 304 -41.32 -25.11 -11.67
N PRO A 305 -42.00 -24.33 -12.52
CA PRO A 305 -43.44 -24.49 -12.78
C PRO A 305 -43.89 -25.90 -13.18
N SER A 306 -43.04 -26.65 -13.89
CA SER A 306 -43.32 -28.06 -14.26
C SER A 306 -43.62 -28.95 -13.05
N MET A 307 -43.03 -28.67 -11.88
CA MET A 307 -43.32 -29.40 -10.65
C MET A 307 -44.73 -29.11 -10.13
N ILE A 308 -45.20 -27.87 -10.32
CA ILE A 308 -46.56 -27.45 -9.96
C ILE A 308 -47.54 -28.11 -10.91
N GLU A 309 -47.28 -28.08 -12.22
CA GLU A 309 -48.13 -28.72 -13.23
C GLU A 309 -48.26 -30.23 -13.02
N MET A 310 -47.17 -30.91 -12.66
CA MET A 310 -47.18 -32.34 -12.35
C MET A 310 -48.04 -32.65 -11.12
N LEU A 311 -47.91 -31.85 -10.05
CA LEU A 311 -48.74 -31.99 -8.86
C LEU A 311 -50.22 -31.68 -9.17
N ASP A 312 -50.48 -30.63 -9.93
CA ASP A 312 -51.82 -30.19 -10.32
C ASP A 312 -52.56 -31.28 -11.12
N ALA A 313 -51.89 -31.87 -12.11
CA ALA A 313 -52.44 -32.96 -12.92
C ALA A 313 -52.75 -34.23 -12.09
N ALA A 314 -51.87 -34.58 -11.13
CA ALA A 314 -52.10 -35.72 -10.25
C ALA A 314 -53.30 -35.49 -9.31
N ILE A 315 -53.50 -34.25 -8.85
CA ILE A 315 -54.65 -33.89 -8.02
C ILE A 315 -55.93 -33.82 -8.85
N GLU A 316 -55.87 -33.27 -10.05
CA GLU A 316 -57.02 -33.21 -10.97
C GLU A 316 -57.58 -34.61 -11.25
N ASP A 317 -56.72 -35.58 -11.59
CA ASP A 317 -57.14 -36.98 -11.79
C ASP A 317 -57.77 -37.60 -10.52
N ALA A 318 -57.21 -37.32 -9.34
CA ALA A 318 -57.78 -37.78 -8.07
C ALA A 318 -59.17 -37.17 -7.80
N LEU A 319 -59.37 -35.89 -8.14
CA LEU A 319 -60.64 -35.19 -7.98
C LEU A 319 -61.70 -35.67 -8.96
N GLU A 320 -61.34 -35.91 -10.23
CA GLU A 320 -62.25 -36.43 -11.25
C GLU A 320 -62.76 -37.84 -10.92
N ARG A 321 -61.92 -38.67 -10.30
CA ARG A 321 -62.27 -40.02 -9.85
C ARG A 321 -63.07 -40.04 -8.54
N GLY A 322 -63.31 -38.88 -7.93
CA GLY A 322 -63.98 -38.78 -6.66
C GLY A 322 -63.19 -39.40 -5.51
N SER A 323 -61.86 -39.28 -5.53
CA SER A 323 -60.93 -39.78 -4.52
C SER A 323 -60.34 -38.63 -3.68
N TRP A 324 -59.21 -38.90 -3.02
CA TRP A 324 -58.36 -37.96 -2.30
C TRP A 324 -56.90 -38.09 -2.76
N SER A 325 -56.08 -37.07 -2.47
CA SER A 325 -54.65 -37.03 -2.76
C SER A 325 -53.86 -36.45 -1.59
N ASP A 326 -52.70 -37.04 -1.27
CA ASP A 326 -51.70 -36.48 -0.36
C ASP A 326 -50.60 -35.81 -1.17
N SER A 327 -50.58 -34.48 -1.14
CA SER A 327 -49.57 -33.69 -1.86
C SER A 327 -48.14 -34.00 -1.43
N LEU A 328 -47.91 -34.35 -0.16
CA LEU A 328 -46.56 -34.62 0.33
C LEU A 328 -46.02 -35.95 -0.22
N SER A 329 -46.89 -36.95 -0.41
CA SER A 329 -46.52 -38.24 -0.99
C SER A 329 -46.13 -38.16 -2.47
N LEU A 330 -46.59 -37.13 -3.18
CA LEU A 330 -46.31 -36.88 -4.59
C LEU A 330 -45.04 -36.04 -4.81
N LEU A 331 -44.53 -35.40 -3.75
CA LEU A 331 -43.38 -34.53 -3.81
C LEU A 331 -42.10 -35.26 -3.36
N PRO A 332 -40.91 -34.81 -3.81
CA PRO A 332 -39.64 -35.32 -3.31
C PRO A 332 -39.53 -35.22 -1.78
N SER A 333 -38.83 -36.16 -1.15
CA SER A 333 -38.71 -36.25 0.32
C SER A 333 -38.06 -35.04 1.00
N SER A 334 -37.43 -34.15 0.23
CA SER A 334 -36.87 -32.88 0.72
C SER A 334 -37.92 -31.81 0.99
N PHE A 335 -39.15 -31.98 0.52
CA PHE A 335 -40.24 -31.02 0.72
C PHE A 335 -40.82 -31.15 2.13
N THR A 336 -41.11 -30.02 2.74
CA THR A 336 -41.79 -29.96 4.04
C THR A 336 -43.31 -29.89 3.86
N PRO A 337 -44.12 -30.20 4.89
CA PRO A 337 -45.57 -30.00 4.84
C PRO A 337 -45.97 -28.57 4.47
N GLN A 338 -45.18 -27.57 4.89
CA GLN A 338 -45.42 -26.17 4.55
C GLN A 338 -45.13 -25.87 3.07
N ASP A 339 -44.12 -26.53 2.48
CA ASP A 339 -43.86 -26.43 1.04
C ASP A 339 -44.99 -27.08 0.23
N ALA A 340 -45.44 -28.26 0.65
CA ALA A 340 -46.55 -28.98 0.02
C ALA A 340 -47.85 -28.17 0.07
N SER A 341 -48.18 -27.60 1.24
CA SER A 341 -49.34 -26.71 1.40
C SER A 341 -49.26 -25.51 0.45
N LYS A 342 -48.11 -24.85 0.37
CA LYS A 342 -47.92 -23.70 -0.53
C LYS A 342 -48.03 -24.10 -2.01
N MET A 343 -47.53 -25.29 -2.38
CA MET A 343 -47.68 -25.85 -3.73
C MET A 343 -49.13 -26.09 -4.10
N LEU A 344 -49.96 -26.61 -3.18
CA LEU A 344 -51.40 -26.80 -3.41
C LEU A 344 -52.11 -25.49 -3.76
N PHE A 345 -51.76 -24.39 -3.09
CA PHE A 345 -52.33 -23.08 -3.41
C PHE A 345 -51.88 -22.53 -4.77
N LEU A 346 -50.81 -23.06 -5.35
CA LEU A 346 -50.36 -22.71 -6.70
C LEU A 346 -50.98 -23.57 -7.81
N CYS A 347 -51.63 -24.69 -7.45
CA CYS A 347 -52.29 -25.61 -8.38
C CYS A 347 -53.64 -25.04 -8.84
N GLN A 348 -53.87 -24.99 -10.16
CA GLN A 348 -55.07 -24.36 -10.73
C GLN A 348 -56.32 -25.22 -10.51
N SER A 349 -56.20 -26.54 -10.63
CA SER A 349 -57.32 -27.48 -10.41
C SER A 349 -57.84 -27.36 -8.97
N VAL A 350 -56.93 -27.25 -7.99
CA VAL A 350 -57.25 -27.06 -6.57
C VAL A 350 -58.00 -25.75 -6.36
N GLN A 351 -57.49 -24.65 -6.92
CA GLN A 351 -58.16 -23.34 -6.81
C GLN A 351 -59.58 -23.36 -7.39
N LEU A 352 -59.78 -24.01 -8.54
CA LEU A 352 -61.10 -24.13 -9.18
C LEU A 352 -62.05 -25.05 -8.40
N ALA A 353 -61.53 -26.17 -7.90
CA ALA A 353 -62.31 -27.15 -7.14
C ALA A 353 -62.77 -26.59 -5.78
N LEU A 354 -61.92 -25.80 -5.10
CA LEU A 354 -62.30 -25.10 -3.86
C LEU A 354 -63.38 -24.04 -4.13
N LYS A 355 -63.25 -23.24 -5.20
CA LYS A 355 -64.25 -22.23 -5.57
C LYS A 355 -65.61 -22.83 -5.92
N SER A 356 -65.64 -24.05 -6.43
CA SER A 356 -66.86 -24.76 -6.84
C SER A 356 -67.40 -25.71 -5.77
N ASN A 357 -66.85 -25.72 -4.54
CA ASN A 357 -67.18 -26.66 -3.46
C ASN A 357 -67.11 -28.14 -3.90
N LYS A 358 -66.21 -28.45 -4.83
CA LYS A 358 -65.96 -29.82 -5.33
C LYS A 358 -64.79 -30.50 -4.63
N ALA A 359 -63.97 -29.75 -3.89
CA ALA A 359 -62.86 -30.28 -3.11
C ALA A 359 -62.70 -29.53 -1.79
N HIS A 360 -62.07 -30.20 -0.82
CA HIS A 360 -61.75 -29.67 0.50
C HIS A 360 -60.29 -29.99 0.82
N ILE A 361 -59.57 -29.02 1.42
CA ILE A 361 -58.22 -29.25 1.94
C ILE A 361 -58.32 -29.64 3.41
N PHE A 362 -57.70 -30.76 3.80
CA PHE A 362 -57.60 -31.21 5.17
C PHE A 362 -56.13 -31.24 5.61
N GLY A 363 -55.83 -30.75 6.82
CA GLY A 363 -54.48 -30.76 7.38
C GLY A 363 -53.43 -30.04 6.51
N ASP A 364 -53.87 -29.09 5.68
CA ASP A 364 -53.08 -28.27 4.76
C ASP A 364 -52.34 -29.00 3.62
N ILE A 365 -52.33 -30.35 3.61
CA ILE A 365 -51.60 -31.17 2.63
C ILE A 365 -52.46 -32.21 1.90
N TYR A 366 -53.66 -32.54 2.43
CA TYR A 366 -54.56 -33.49 1.80
C TYR A 366 -55.65 -32.77 1.02
N VAL A 367 -55.89 -33.18 -0.23
CA VAL A 367 -57.00 -32.68 -1.06
C VAL A 367 -58.02 -33.80 -1.21
N LEU A 368 -59.25 -33.58 -0.75
CA LEU A 368 -60.34 -34.55 -0.81
C LEU A 368 -61.45 -34.04 -1.72
N SER A 369 -61.94 -34.88 -2.63
CA SER A 369 -63.14 -34.55 -3.41
C SER A 369 -64.40 -34.56 -2.52
N SER A 370 -65.37 -33.70 -2.83
CA SER A 370 -66.65 -33.65 -2.11
C SER A 370 -67.47 -34.94 -2.29
N SER A 371 -67.21 -35.72 -3.34
CA SER A 371 -67.79 -37.05 -3.54
C SER A 371 -67.17 -38.11 -2.63
N PHE A 372 -65.87 -37.99 -2.30
CA PHE A 372 -65.20 -38.91 -1.39
C PHE A 372 -65.67 -38.76 0.06
N MET A 373 -66.06 -37.54 0.46
CA MET A 373 -66.55 -37.25 1.82
C MET A 373 -68.03 -37.58 2.03
N LYS A 374 -68.77 -37.92 0.97
CA LYS A 374 -70.16 -38.38 1.02
C LYS A 374 -70.19 -39.90 1.07
#